data_AF-A0A3B8JCM0-F1
#
_entry.id   AF-A0A3B8JCM0-F1
#
_cell.length_a   1.000
_cell.length_b   1.000
_cell.length_c   1.000
_cell.angle_alpha   90.00
_cell.angle_beta   90.00
_cell.angle_gamma   90.00
#
_symmetry.space_group_name_H-M   'P 1'
#
loop_
_entity.id
_entity.type
_entity.pdbx_description
1 polymer ?
#
loop_
_entity_poly.entity_id
_entity_poly.type
_entity_poly.pdbx_seq_one_letter_code
_entity_poly.pdbx_strand_id
1 'polypeptide(L)' 'PETIIDFYNKAARRKLKDWHLDLTQTHALRHLANMNGHTSGVNITALAQSLGHSTVINESTYTKRQATKTKLDLLLNSQ' A
#
# COMPACT_ATOMS: atom_id res chain seq x y z
N PRO A 1 -3.83 -31.16 -9.30
CA PRO A 1 -2.85 -30.75 -8.26
C PRO A 1 -2.90 -29.24 -8.04
N GLU A 2 -3.14 -28.81 -6.81
CA GLU A 2 -3.02 -27.39 -6.43
C GLU A 2 -1.53 -27.06 -6.30
N THR A 3 -1.04 -26.03 -7.00
CA THR A 3 0.37 -25.65 -6.89
C THR A 3 0.60 -24.90 -5.59
N ILE A 4 1.84 -24.90 -5.08
CA ILE A 4 2.20 -24.15 -3.86
C ILE A 4 1.78 -22.68 -3.96
N ILE A 5 1.94 -22.08 -5.13
CA ILE A 5 1.52 -20.70 -5.42
C ILE A 5 0.01 -20.54 -5.25
N ASP A 6 -0.76 -21.47 -5.79
CA ASP A 6 -2.23 -21.42 -5.76
C ASP A 6 -2.78 -21.57 -4.33
N PHE A 7 -2.12 -22.41 -3.50
CA PHE A 7 -2.41 -22.53 -2.07
C PHE A 7 -2.22 -21.20 -1.33
N TYR A 8 -1.07 -20.52 -1.51
CA TYR A 8 -0.80 -19.24 -0.85
C TYR A 8 -1.79 -18.14 -1.27
N ASN A 9 -2.13 -18.08 -2.55
CA ASN A 9 -3.11 -17.12 -3.06
C ASN A 9 -4.50 -17.32 -2.42
N LYS A 10 -4.94 -18.58 -2.30
CA LYS A 10 -6.23 -18.93 -1.68
C LYS A 10 -6.25 -18.64 -0.18
N ALA A 11 -5.19 -19.00 0.54
CA ALA A 11 -5.07 -18.72 1.97
C ALA A 11 -5.09 -17.22 2.28
N ALA A 12 -4.34 -16.43 1.52
CA ALA A 12 -4.31 -14.98 1.68
C ALA A 12 -5.64 -14.32 1.32
N ARG A 13 -6.29 -14.74 0.23
CA ARG A 13 -7.62 -14.23 -0.14
C ARG A 13 -8.66 -14.51 0.95
N ARG A 14 -8.60 -15.69 1.58
CA ARG A 14 -9.48 -16.04 2.71
C ARG A 14 -9.27 -15.10 3.90
N LYS A 15 -8.02 -14.89 4.32
CA LYS A 15 -7.70 -13.97 5.42
C LYS A 15 -8.15 -12.53 5.17
N LEU A 16 -7.98 -12.02 3.96
CA LEU A 16 -8.44 -10.67 3.59
C LEU A 16 -9.97 -10.56 3.67
N LYS A 17 -10.69 -11.60 3.23
CA LYS A 17 -12.14 -11.67 3.36
C LYS A 17 -12.59 -11.71 4.83
N ASP A 18 -11.90 -12.49 5.66
CA ASP A 18 -12.19 -12.59 7.10
C ASP A 18 -11.97 -11.25 7.82
N TRP A 19 -11.03 -10.42 7.33
CA TRP A 19 -10.79 -9.07 7.84
C TRP A 19 -11.76 -8.02 7.29
N HIS A 20 -12.75 -8.42 6.48
CA HIS A 20 -13.67 -7.51 5.79
C HIS A 20 -12.96 -6.41 5.00
N LEU A 21 -11.75 -6.69 4.51
CA LEU A 21 -11.02 -5.78 3.65
C LEU A 21 -11.44 -6.05 2.21
N ASP A 22 -12.09 -5.05 1.59
CA ASP A 22 -12.46 -5.11 0.17
C ASP A 22 -11.23 -4.82 -0.72
N LEU A 23 -10.13 -5.53 -0.44
CA LEU A 23 -8.80 -5.32 -1.01
C LEU A 23 -8.24 -6.68 -1.42
N THR A 24 -7.60 -6.75 -2.59
CA THR A 24 -6.93 -7.99 -3.04
C THR A 24 -5.56 -8.14 -2.38
N GLN A 25 -5.03 -9.37 -2.30
CA GLN A 25 -3.66 -9.61 -1.80
C GLN A 25 -2.63 -8.79 -2.58
N THR A 26 -2.79 -8.72 -3.90
CA THR A 26 -1.98 -7.88 -4.78
C THR A 26 -2.06 -6.41 -4.39
N HIS A 27 -3.24 -5.89 -4.07
CA HIS A 27 -3.40 -4.51 -3.57
C HIS A 27 -2.64 -4.31 -2.25
N ALA A 28 -2.79 -5.20 -1.28
CA ALA A 28 -2.14 -5.08 0.02
C ALA A 28 -0.61 -5.13 -0.09
N LEU A 29 -0.08 -6.07 -0.87
CA LEU A 29 1.36 -6.19 -1.11
C LEU A 29 1.92 -4.98 -1.86
N ARG A 30 1.19 -4.47 -2.86
CA ARG A 30 1.57 -3.26 -3.59
C ARG A 30 1.59 -2.03 -2.69
N HIS A 31 0.61 -1.91 -1.79
CA HIS A 31 0.57 -0.83 -0.80
C HIS A 31 1.77 -0.90 0.15
N LEU A 32 2.08 -2.09 0.68
CA LEU A 32 3.23 -2.30 1.56
C LEU A 32 4.55 -2.01 0.85
N ALA A 33 4.73 -2.50 -0.38
CA ALA A 33 5.92 -2.25 -1.17
C ALA A 33 6.10 -0.76 -1.45
N ASN A 34 5.01 -0.04 -1.72
CA ASN A 34 5.06 1.41 -1.90
C ASN A 34 5.49 2.14 -0.62
N MET A 35 4.96 1.75 0.55
CA MET A 35 5.38 2.33 1.83
C MET A 35 6.88 2.09 2.09
N ASN A 36 7.35 0.86 1.93
CA ASN A 36 8.75 0.51 2.17
C ASN A 36 9.71 1.23 1.20
N GLY A 37 9.33 1.34 -0.07
CA GLY A 37 10.09 2.09 -1.08
C GLY A 37 10.21 3.57 -0.73
N HIS A 38 9.11 4.19 -0.29
CA HIS A 38 9.12 5.56 0.20
C HIS A 38 10.04 5.75 1.41
N THR A 39 9.94 4.88 2.43
CA THR A 39 10.80 4.97 3.63
C THR A 39 12.28 4.75 3.31
N SER A 40 12.59 3.96 2.28
CA SER A 40 13.96 3.69 1.83
C SER A 40 14.52 4.79 0.92
N GLY A 41 13.77 5.85 0.64
CA GLY A 41 14.21 6.96 -0.21
C GLY A 41 14.17 6.69 -1.71
N VAL A 42 13.44 5.66 -2.16
CA VAL A 42 13.31 5.36 -3.59
C VAL A 42 12.55 6.49 -4.28
N ASN A 43 13.01 6.88 -5.47
CA ASN A 43 12.32 7.87 -6.29
C ASN A 43 10.88 7.40 -6.59
N ILE A 44 9.91 8.27 -6.29
CA ILE A 44 8.47 7.99 -6.40
C ILE A 44 8.06 7.56 -7.81
N THR A 45 8.66 8.16 -8.84
CA THR A 45 8.39 7.83 -10.24
C THR A 45 8.87 6.42 -10.59
N ALA A 46 10.08 6.06 -10.16
CA ALA A 46 10.63 4.73 -10.36
C ALA A 46 9.85 3.67 -9.56
N LEU A 47 9.43 4.01 -8.33
CA LEU A 47 8.62 3.15 -7.48
C LEU A 47 7.24 2.89 -8.10
N ALA A 48 6.57 3.93 -8.61
CA ALA A 48 5.28 3.81 -9.26
C ALA A 48 5.36 2.96 -10.54
N GLN A 49 6.41 3.16 -11.36
CA GLN A 49 6.67 2.34 -12.54
C GLN A 49 6.92 0.88 -12.17
N SER A 50 7.74 0.61 -11.15
CA SER A 50 8.04 -0.76 -10.69
C SER A 50 6.79 -1.48 -10.16
N LEU A 51 5.85 -0.75 -9.55
CA LEU A 51 4.62 -1.29 -8.99
C LEU A 51 3.44 -1.28 -9.97
N GLY A 52 3.65 -0.79 -11.20
CA GLY A 52 2.70 -0.85 -12.30
C GLY A 52 1.50 0.09 -12.14
N HIS A 53 1.69 1.28 -11.56
CA HIS A 53 0.63 2.31 -11.46
C HIS A 53 1.17 3.72 -11.70
N SER A 54 0.28 4.70 -11.83
CA SER A 54 0.66 6.10 -11.98
C SER A 54 1.18 6.69 -10.68
N THR A 55 1.96 7.77 -10.78
CA THR A 55 2.44 8.56 -9.64
C THR A 55 1.29 9.16 -8.83
N VAL A 56 0.18 9.51 -9.48
CA VAL A 56 -1.04 10.02 -8.83
C VAL A 56 -1.64 9.01 -7.85
N ILE A 57 -1.53 7.70 -8.12
CA ILE A 57 -2.03 6.65 -7.21
C ILE A 57 -1.20 6.60 -5.91
N ASN A 58 0.11 6.87 -5.98
CA ASN A 58 0.94 6.97 -4.78
C ASN A 58 0.40 8.04 -3.84
N GLU A 59 0.26 9.26 -4.34
CA GLU A 59 -0.16 10.41 -3.55
C GLU A 59 -1.60 10.30 -3.02
N SER A 60 -2.52 9.82 -3.86
CA SER A 60 -3.96 9.80 -3.54
C SER A 60 -4.42 8.61 -2.70
N THR A 61 -3.75 7.46 -2.85
CA THR A 61 -4.22 6.18 -2.28
C THR A 61 -3.27 5.67 -1.22
N TYR A 62 -1.96 5.69 -1.48
CA TYR A 62 -0.99 5.06 -0.59
C TYR A 62 -0.38 6.01 0.44
N THR A 63 -0.23 7.29 0.14
CA THR A 63 0.39 8.29 1.04
C THR A 63 -0.60 9.04 1.93
N LYS A 64 -1.91 8.71 1.88
CA LYS A 64 -2.98 9.40 2.63
C LYS A 64 -2.73 9.48 4.15
N ARG A 65 -2.13 8.45 4.75
CA ARG A 65 -1.80 8.45 6.20
C ARG A 65 -0.72 9.46 6.56
N GLN A 66 0.29 9.63 5.71
CA GLN A 66 1.36 10.62 5.93
C GLN A 66 0.78 12.03 5.93
N ALA A 67 -0.07 12.35 4.94
CA ALA A 67 -0.75 13.64 4.85
C ALA A 67 -1.68 13.91 6.05
N THR A 68 -2.29 12.87 6.61
CA THR A 68 -3.15 12.98 7.80
C THR A 68 -2.32 13.29 9.04
N LYS A 69 -1.18 12.62 9.23
CA LYS A 69 -0.25 12.91 10.33
C LYS A 69 0.33 14.33 10.22
N THR A 70 0.79 14.73 9.04
CA THR A 70 1.31 16.10 8.81
C THR A 70 0.23 17.16 9.05
N LYS A 71 -1.03 16.90 8.66
CA LYS A 71 -2.15 17.81 8.98
C LYS A 71 -2.41 17.90 10.48
N LEU A 72 -2.39 16.77 11.20
CA LEU A 72 -2.55 16.76 12.65
C LEU A 72 -1.40 17.49 13.34
N ASP A 73 -0.16 17.25 12.94
CA ASP A 73 1.02 17.93 13.50
C ASP A 73 0.99 19.44 13.22
N LEU A 74 0.53 19.87 12.03
CA LEU A 74 0.31 21.29 11.73
C LEU A 74 -0.80 21.89 12.61
N LEU A 75 -1.90 21.17 12.86
CA LEU A 75 -3.01 21.65 13.67
C LEU A 75 -2.67 21.71 15.17
N LEU A 76 -1.86 20.77 15.65
CA LEU A 76 -1.49 20.64 17.07
C LEU A 76 -0.28 21.50 17.44
N ASN A 77 0.63 21.78 16.51
CA ASN A 77 1.81 22.62 16.73
C ASN A 77 1.67 24.07 16.21
N SER A 78 0.50 24.46 15.66
CA SER A 78 0.20 25.86 15.29
C SER A 78 -0.57 26.63 16.37
N GLN A 79 -0.69 26.06 17.58
CA GLN A 79 -1.23 26.74 18.76
C GLN A 79 -0.11 27.24 19.67
#